data_AF-A0A952ET74-F1
#
_entry.id   AF-A0A952ET74-F1
#
_cell.length_a   1.000
_cell.length_b   1.000
_cell.length_c   1.000
_cell.angle_alpha   90.00
_cell.angle_beta   90.00
_cell.angle_gamma   90.00
#
_symmetry.space_group_name_H-M   'P 1'
#
loop_
_entity.id
_entity.type
_entity.pdbx_description
1 polymer ?
#
loop_
_entity_poly.entity_id
_entity_poly.type
_entity_poly.pdbx_seq_one_letter_code
_entity_poly.pdbx_strand_id
1 'polypeptide(L)'
;MRRLQVMIVALMALIGTDLTQSLAQTKSVKTGAEPGQFDFYVLALSWSPAYCANGGDKRSPEQCQLGAQKGFVVHGLWPQYEKGYPISCPTDRKD
;
A
#
# COMPACT_ATOMS: atom_id res chain seq x y z
N MET A 1 -39.50 -42.90 -9.06
CA MET A 1 -38.16 -42.36 -9.39
C MET A 1 -37.87 -41.01 -8.73
N ARG A 2 -38.75 -40.01 -8.78
CA ARG A 2 -38.54 -38.70 -8.13
C ARG A 2 -38.45 -38.71 -6.59
N ARG A 3 -39.15 -39.63 -5.92
CA ARG A 3 -39.05 -39.83 -4.45
C ARG A 3 -37.74 -40.51 -4.03
N LEU A 4 -37.14 -41.32 -4.91
CA LEU A 4 -35.85 -41.98 -4.67
C LEU A 4 -34.70 -40.98 -4.82
N GLN A 5 -34.78 -40.07 -5.79
CA GLN A 5 -33.81 -38.96 -5.95
C GLN A 5 -33.75 -38.01 -4.76
N VAL A 6 -34.89 -37.69 -4.12
CA VAL A 6 -34.91 -36.78 -2.95
C VAL A 6 -34.24 -37.42 -1.74
N MET A 7 -34.42 -38.72 -1.52
CA MET A 7 -33.78 -39.43 -0.40
C MET A 7 -32.26 -39.59 -0.60
N ILE A 8 -31.81 -39.77 -1.85
CA ILE A 8 -30.38 -39.90 -2.19
C ILE A 8 -29.64 -38.56 -1.99
N VAL A 9 -30.26 -37.42 -2.35
CA VAL A 9 -29.68 -36.09 -2.12
C VAL A 9 -29.64 -35.73 -0.63
N ALA A 10 -30.65 -36.12 0.16
CA ALA A 10 -30.64 -35.94 1.61
C ALA A 10 -29.59 -36.82 2.33
N LEU A 11 -29.29 -38.00 1.80
CA LEU A 11 -28.25 -38.89 2.34
C LEU A 11 -26.83 -38.41 2.02
N MET A 12 -26.62 -37.77 0.86
CA MET A 12 -25.34 -37.16 0.49
C MET A 12 -25.01 -35.86 1.24
N ALA A 13 -25.99 -35.22 1.89
CA ALA A 13 -25.76 -34.04 2.73
C ALA A 13 -25.20 -34.37 4.14
N LEU A 14 -25.19 -35.64 4.55
CA LEU A 14 -24.63 -36.10 5.84
C LEU A 14 -23.21 -36.67 5.72
N ILE A 15 -22.68 -36.80 4.51
CA ILE A 15 -21.30 -37.24 4.23
C ILE A 15 -20.70 -36.15 3.34
N GLY A 16 -20.04 -35.17 3.97
CA GLY A 16 -19.56 -33.95 3.31
C GLY A 16 -18.69 -34.20 2.08
N THR A 17 -19.30 -34.13 0.90
CA THR A 17 -18.60 -33.99 -0.37
C THR A 17 -19.02 -32.68 -1.04
N ASP A 18 -18.49 -31.57 -0.53
CA ASP A 18 -18.40 -30.31 -1.26
C ASP A 18 -17.32 -30.45 -2.36
N LEU A 19 -17.65 -31.15 -3.45
CA LEU A 19 -16.90 -31.09 -4.71
C LEU A 19 -17.50 -30.03 -5.62
N THR A 20 -17.56 -28.78 -5.14
CA THR A 20 -17.92 -27.61 -5.93
C THR A 20 -16.69 -26.73 -6.13
N GLN A 21 -16.14 -26.81 -7.34
CA GLN A 21 -15.38 -25.76 -8.05
C GLN A 21 -14.17 -25.15 -7.33
N SER A 22 -13.01 -25.79 -7.49
CA SER A 22 -11.74 -25.04 -7.53
C SER A 22 -11.43 -24.67 -8.97
N LEU A 23 -12.09 -23.62 -9.50
CA LEU A 23 -11.47 -22.85 -10.57
C LEU A 23 -10.31 -22.12 -9.92
N ALA A 24 -9.10 -22.42 -10.38
CA ALA A 24 -7.88 -21.77 -9.97
C ALA A 24 -8.07 -20.24 -10.00
N GLN A 25 -8.34 -19.67 -8.83
CA GLN A 25 -8.36 -18.25 -8.63
C GLN A 25 -6.90 -17.85 -8.51
N THR A 26 -6.25 -17.68 -9.67
CA THR A 26 -4.96 -17.01 -9.77
C THR A 26 -5.18 -15.59 -9.28
N LYS A 27 -5.11 -15.38 -7.96
CA LYS A 27 -5.05 -14.05 -7.36
C LYS A 27 -3.82 -13.41 -7.98
N SER A 28 -4.00 -12.46 -8.90
CA SER A 28 -2.91 -11.57 -9.29
C SER A 28 -2.32 -11.04 -8.00
N VAL A 29 -1.08 -11.41 -7.72
CA VAL A 29 -0.31 -10.82 -6.64
C VAL A 29 -0.18 -9.35 -7.00
N LYS A 30 -0.99 -8.49 -6.39
CA LYS A 30 -0.73 -7.05 -6.45
C LYS A 30 0.63 -6.86 -5.78
N THR A 31 1.63 -6.47 -6.56
CA THR A 31 3.02 -6.27 -6.12
C THR A 31 3.22 -4.98 -5.32
N GLY A 32 2.15 -4.43 -4.74
CA GLY A 32 2.15 -3.15 -4.05
C GLY A 32 0.99 -3.03 -3.06
N ALA A 33 1.16 -2.15 -2.07
CA ALA A 33 0.13 -1.85 -1.09
C ALA A 33 -1.11 -1.23 -1.75
N GLU A 34 -2.27 -1.37 -1.12
CA GLU A 34 -3.51 -0.81 -1.65
C GLU A 34 -3.52 0.73 -1.49
N PRO A 35 -3.76 1.51 -2.56
CA PRO A 35 -3.78 2.97 -2.47
C PRO A 35 -4.86 3.44 -1.50
N GLY A 36 -4.51 4.40 -0.64
CA GLY A 36 -5.43 4.95 0.36
C GLY A 36 -5.62 4.07 1.60
N GLN A 37 -5.07 2.86 1.66
CA GLN A 37 -5.10 2.01 2.85
C GLN A 37 -3.82 2.21 3.67
N PHE A 38 -3.90 3.08 4.69
CA PHE A 38 -2.85 3.39 5.68
C PHE A 38 -3.49 3.99 6.93
N ASP A 39 -2.75 4.02 8.05
CA ASP A 39 -3.29 4.39 9.36
C ASP A 39 -3.10 5.87 9.67
N PHE A 40 -1.95 6.45 9.29
CA PHE A 40 -1.65 7.86 9.52
C PHE A 40 -0.63 8.42 8.52
N TYR A 41 -0.51 9.74 8.50
CA TYR A 41 0.54 10.45 7.77
C TYR A 41 1.67 10.89 8.70
N VAL A 42 2.90 10.77 8.21
CA VAL A 42 4.05 11.49 8.75
C VAL A 42 4.38 12.66 7.83
N LEU A 43 4.30 13.87 8.36
CA LEU A 43 4.85 15.06 7.73
C LEU A 43 6.32 15.21 8.15
N ALA A 44 7.23 14.82 7.26
CA ALA A 44 8.66 14.95 7.51
C ALA A 44 9.14 16.35 7.12
N LEU A 45 9.68 17.09 8.09
CA LEU A 45 10.25 18.41 7.88
C LEU A 45 11.77 18.35 8.00
N SER A 46 12.47 18.98 7.05
CA SER A 46 13.92 19.15 7.11
C SER A 46 14.29 20.54 7.56
N TRP A 47 15.26 20.64 8.47
CA TRP A 47 15.82 21.91 8.90
C TRP A 47 16.89 22.37 7.92
N SER A 48 16.59 23.40 7.12
CA SER A 48 17.47 23.84 6.02
C SER A 48 18.87 24.23 6.46
N PRO A 49 19.09 24.95 7.59
CA PRO A 49 20.44 25.29 8.02
C PRO A 49 21.32 24.06 8.29
N ALA A 50 20.79 23.02 8.93
CA ALA A 50 21.55 21.78 9.15
C ALA A 50 21.77 21.01 7.83
N TYR A 51 20.79 20.99 6.93
CA TYR A 51 20.93 20.37 5.61
C TYR A 51 22.03 21.06 4.77
N CYS A 52 22.02 22.39 4.73
CA CYS A 52 23.00 23.18 3.97
C CYS A 52 24.41 23.06 4.57
N ALA A 53 24.54 23.03 5.90
CA ALA A 53 25.82 22.77 6.57
C ALA A 53 26.42 21.38 6.24
N ASN A 54 25.57 20.42 5.84
CA ASN A 54 25.97 19.06 5.48
C ASN A 54 26.11 18.82 3.97
N GLY A 55 26.39 19.87 3.19
CA GLY A 55 26.65 19.76 1.75
C GLY A 55 25.39 19.67 0.87
N GLY A 56 24.26 20.11 1.39
CA GLY A 56 23.00 20.18 0.65
C GLY A 56 23.03 21.14 -0.54
N ASP A 57 23.93 22.12 -0.53
CA ASP A 57 24.17 23.08 -1.61
C ASP A 57 24.50 22.41 -2.95
N LYS A 58 25.15 21.24 -2.93
CA LYS A 58 25.47 20.46 -4.13
C LYS A 58 24.23 19.93 -4.86
N ARG A 59 23.13 19.70 -4.13
CA ARG A 59 21.89 19.13 -4.66
C ARG A 59 20.78 20.15 -4.79
N SER A 60 20.76 21.16 -3.90
CA SER A 60 19.70 22.16 -3.81
C SER A 60 20.32 23.56 -3.58
N PRO A 61 21.04 24.11 -4.57
CA PRO A 61 21.76 25.38 -4.42
C PRO A 61 20.81 26.55 -4.11
N GLU A 62 19.60 26.58 -4.68
CA GLU A 62 18.62 27.63 -4.39
C GLU A 62 18.07 27.58 -2.96
N GLN A 63 18.08 26.41 -2.31
CA GLN A 63 17.70 26.29 -0.90
C GLN A 63 18.80 26.83 0.03
N CYS A 64 20.07 26.70 -0.39
CA CYS A 64 21.24 27.04 0.43
C CYS A 64 21.90 28.38 0.08
N GLN A 65 21.41 29.09 -0.94
CA GLN A 65 21.95 30.39 -1.33
C GLN A 65 21.91 31.38 -0.17
N LEU A 66 22.92 32.26 -0.11
CA LEU A 66 22.96 33.35 0.86
C LEU A 66 21.67 34.18 0.76
N GLY A 67 21.05 34.45 1.91
CA GLY A 67 19.79 35.19 1.99
C GLY A 67 18.51 34.35 1.84
N ALA A 68 18.59 33.07 1.45
CA ALA A 68 17.41 32.19 1.36
C ALA A 68 16.69 32.01 2.70
N GLN A 69 17.45 31.99 3.80
CA GLN A 69 16.97 32.01 5.19
C GLN A 69 15.82 31.03 5.47
N LYS A 70 15.82 29.88 4.79
CA LYS A 70 14.76 28.88 4.96
C LYS A 70 14.92 28.21 6.32
N GLY A 71 13.80 28.01 7.00
CA GLY A 71 13.72 27.22 8.23
C GLY A 71 13.40 25.76 7.93
N PHE A 72 12.28 25.28 8.48
CA PHE A 72 11.72 23.98 8.11
C PHE A 72 11.17 24.00 6.69
N VAL A 73 11.56 23.01 5.90
CA VAL A 73 11.07 22.76 4.53
C VAL A 73 10.47 21.36 4.49
N VAL A 74 9.38 21.20 3.73
CA VAL A 74 8.73 19.89 3.56
C VAL A 74 9.70 18.95 2.84
N HIS A 75 10.07 17.87 3.52
CA HIS A 75 10.84 16.79 2.93
C HIS A 75 9.90 15.80 2.24
N GLY A 76 8.78 15.49 2.89
CA GLY A 76 7.78 14.59 2.33
C GLY A 76 6.57 14.42 3.22
N LEU A 77 5.50 13.90 2.62
CA LEU A 77 4.30 13.45 3.29
C LEU A 77 4.17 11.94 3.05
N TRP A 78 4.34 11.15 4.09
CA TRP A 78 4.50 9.69 3.97
C TRP A 78 3.35 8.96 4.66
N PRO A 79 2.54 8.18 3.93
CA PRO A 79 1.58 7.27 4.52
C PRO A 79 2.29 6.18 5.33
N GLN A 80 1.77 5.83 6.50
CA GLN A 80 2.33 4.85 7.43
C GLN A 80 1.27 3.89 7.95
N TYR A 81 1.70 2.68 8.32
CA TYR A 81 0.94 1.80 9.19
C TYR A 81 1.42 1.97 10.65
N GLU A 82 0.64 1.49 11.62
CA GLU A 82 1.11 1.34 13.01
C GLU A 82 2.42 0.53 13.08
N LYS A 83 2.57 -0.44 12.17
CA LYS A 83 3.79 -1.25 12.00
C LYS A 83 4.16 -1.35 10.52
N GLY A 84 5.18 -0.60 10.12
CA GLY A 84 5.68 -0.57 8.74
C GLY A 84 5.05 0.55 7.90
N TYR A 85 5.12 0.42 6.59
CA TYR A 85 4.61 1.42 5.65
C TYR A 85 4.24 0.82 4.29
N PRO A 86 3.25 1.40 3.58
CA PRO A 86 2.91 1.00 2.22
C PRO A 86 4.03 1.34 1.24
N ILE A 87 4.22 0.48 0.24
CA ILE A 87 5.22 0.61 -0.83
C ILE A 87 4.59 0.23 -2.17
N SER A 88 5.01 0.93 -3.23
CA SER A 88 4.67 0.64 -4.63
C SER A 88 3.16 0.59 -4.92
N CYS A 89 2.40 1.50 -4.33
CA CYS A 89 0.95 1.57 -4.54
C CYS A 89 0.62 1.77 -6.03
N PRO A 90 -0.28 0.97 -6.63
CA PRO A 90 -0.68 1.13 -8.02
C PRO A 90 -1.37 2.48 -8.24
N THR A 91 -1.10 3.11 -9.39
CA THR A 91 -1.68 4.39 -9.80
C THR A 91 -2.31 4.27 -11.20
N ASP A 92 -3.36 5.05 -11.45
CA ASP A 92 -3.98 5.19 -12.77
C ASP A 92 -3.21 6.15 -13.68
N ARG A 93 -2.27 6.91 -13.10
CA ARG A 93 -1.37 7.79 -13.83
C ARG A 93 -0.45 6.96 -14.72
N LYS A 94 -0.55 7.19 -16.02
CA LYS A 94 0.43 6.72 -17.00
C LYS A 94 1.60 7.71 -17.00
N ASP A 95 2.79 7.19 -16.76
CA ASP A 95 4.08 7.87 -16.87
C ASP A 95 4.47 8.18 -18.33
#